data_AF-A0A3B8QTC1-F1
#
_entry.id   AF-A0A3B8QTC1-F1
#
_cell.length_a   1.000
_cell.length_b   1.000
_cell.length_c   1.000
_cell.angle_alpha   90.00
_cell.angle_beta   90.00
_cell.angle_gamma   90.00
#
_symmetry.space_group_name_H-M   'P 1'
#
loop_
_entity.id
_entity.type
_entity.pdbx_description
1 polymer ?
#
loop_
_entity_poly.entity_id
_entity_poly.type
_entity_poly.pdbx_seq_one_letter_code
_entity_poly.pdbx_strand_id
1 'polypeptide(L)'
;MSLNRSETAQKLNVSLTTLDNWRRKGCPHTKTGKQVFFNIGTLKTWLGNHSGGELDYTQERAKLTRLQAEKVTLDLEQQRGKLLPLEMVILAWQGQVANARAKLLALPPKVASQVLSMESYVEIEQAIRDIIYEALDELAGDGVPKEYEKRFEVMAATFESIQN
;
A
#
# COMPACT_ATOMS: atom_id res chain seq x y z
N MET A 1 -25.82 -28.73 2.58
CA MET A 1 -25.37 -28.73 3.99
C MET A 1 -26.44 -28.07 4.85
N SER A 2 -26.90 -28.77 5.89
CA SER A 2 -27.82 -28.23 6.88
C SER A 2 -27.01 -27.80 8.11
N LEU A 3 -27.14 -26.54 8.51
CA LEU A 3 -26.42 -25.96 9.64
C LEU A 3 -27.37 -25.74 10.81
N ASN A 4 -26.84 -25.80 12.03
CA ASN A 4 -27.64 -25.47 13.21
C ASN A 4 -27.92 -23.96 13.28
N ARG A 5 -28.80 -23.53 14.18
CA ARG A 5 -29.18 -22.13 14.33
C ARG A 5 -28.00 -21.18 14.59
N SER A 6 -27.03 -21.59 15.40
CA SER A 6 -25.86 -20.77 15.76
C SER A 6 -24.90 -20.62 14.58
N GLU A 7 -24.58 -21.73 13.93
CA GLU A 7 -23.73 -21.80 12.74
C GLU A 7 -24.33 -21.02 11.56
N THR A 8 -25.65 -21.11 11.38
CA THR A 8 -26.36 -20.38 10.33
C THR A 8 -26.30 -18.87 10.55
N ALA A 9 -26.50 -18.43 11.80
CA ALA A 9 -26.42 -17.02 12.18
C ALA A 9 -24.99 -16.47 12.00
N GLN A 10 -23.98 -17.21 12.46
CA GLN A 10 -22.58 -16.84 12.29
C GLN A 10 -22.18 -16.77 10.82
N LYS A 11 -22.57 -17.76 10.01
CA LYS A 11 -22.21 -17.83 8.59
C LYS A 11 -22.84 -16.72 7.75
N LEU A 12 -24.04 -16.28 8.11
CA LEU A 12 -24.72 -15.18 7.44
C LEU A 12 -24.42 -13.81 8.08
N ASN A 13 -23.61 -13.79 9.13
CA ASN A 13 -23.29 -12.61 9.93
C ASN A 13 -24.55 -11.86 10.40
N VAL A 14 -25.57 -12.61 10.86
CA VAL A 14 -26.82 -12.05 11.38
C VAL A 14 -27.05 -12.49 12.83
N SER A 15 -27.82 -11.69 13.56
CA SER A 15 -28.17 -12.02 14.93
C SER A 15 -29.09 -13.26 15.01
N LEU A 16 -29.02 -13.99 16.13
CA LEU A 16 -29.91 -15.12 16.41
C LEU A 16 -31.40 -14.71 16.46
N THR A 17 -31.70 -13.45 16.80
CA THR A 17 -33.06 -12.91 16.84
C THR A 17 -33.59 -12.62 15.44
N THR A 18 -32.73 -12.15 14.53
CA THR A 18 -33.05 -11.99 13.10
C THR A 18 -33.41 -13.35 12.47
N LEU A 19 -32.61 -14.38 12.75
CA LEU A 19 -32.87 -15.74 12.25
C LEU A 19 -34.18 -16.33 12.81
N ASP A 20 -34.49 -16.08 14.09
CA ASP A 20 -35.77 -16.48 14.68
C ASP A 20 -36.96 -15.72 14.07
N ASN A 21 -36.78 -14.44 13.75
CA ASN A 21 -37.79 -13.64 13.07
C ASN A 21 -38.09 -14.22 11.68
N TRP A 22 -37.05 -14.60 10.92
CA TRP A 22 -37.24 -15.29 9.63
C TRP A 22 -37.97 -16.62 9.78
N ARG A 23 -37.66 -17.40 10.82
CA ARG A 23 -38.40 -18.63 11.13
C ARG A 23 -39.89 -18.36 11.37
N ARG A 24 -40.23 -17.30 12.12
CA ARG A 24 -41.62 -16.89 12.35
C ARG A 24 -42.32 -16.42 11.06
N LYS A 25 -41.58 -15.83 10.13
CA LYS A 25 -42.06 -15.41 8.80
C LYS A 25 -42.16 -16.55 7.77
N GLY A 26 -41.91 -17.81 8.16
CA GLY A 26 -42.09 -18.97 7.29
C GLY A 26 -40.82 -19.44 6.57
N CYS A 27 -39.63 -19.09 7.06
CA CYS A 27 -38.37 -19.60 6.51
C CYS A 27 -38.32 -21.15 6.54
N PRO A 28 -37.93 -21.81 5.42
CA PRO A 28 -37.70 -23.24 5.37
C PRO A 28 -36.70 -23.71 6.42
N HIS A 29 -37.13 -24.65 7.26
CA HIS A 29 -36.30 -25.22 8.32
C HIS A 29 -36.69 -26.67 8.56
N THR A 30 -35.74 -27.46 9.06
CA THR A 30 -35.96 -28.85 9.46
C THR A 30 -35.85 -28.93 10.98
N LYS A 31 -36.78 -29.63 11.62
CA LYS A 31 -36.72 -29.91 13.06
C LYS A 31 -36.31 -31.35 13.28
N THR A 32 -35.32 -31.55 14.15
CA THR A 32 -34.92 -32.88 14.62
C THR A 32 -34.90 -32.81 16.15
N GLY A 33 -35.94 -33.36 16.78
CA GLY A 33 -36.17 -33.21 18.23
C GLY A 33 -36.34 -31.74 18.63
N LYS A 34 -35.53 -31.27 19.59
CA LYS A 34 -35.52 -29.87 20.06
C LYS A 34 -34.66 -28.93 19.20
N GLN A 35 -33.87 -29.46 18.26
CA GLN A 35 -32.93 -28.68 17.45
C GLN A 35 -33.53 -28.28 16.10
N VAL A 36 -33.17 -27.10 15.63
CA VAL A 36 -33.61 -26.51 14.35
C VAL A 36 -32.41 -26.38 13.42
N PHE A 37 -32.57 -26.90 12.21
CA PHE A 37 -31.57 -26.88 11.16
C PHE A 37 -32.05 -26.08 9.96
N PHE A 38 -31.12 -25.38 9.32
CA PHE A 38 -31.36 -24.59 8.12
C PHE A 38 -30.48 -25.09 6.99
N ASN A 39 -31.09 -25.38 5.84
CA ASN A 39 -30.34 -25.64 4.62
C ASN A 39 -30.03 -24.31 3.94
N ILE A 40 -28.75 -24.04 3.68
CA ILE A 40 -28.30 -22.76 3.12
C ILE A 40 -28.86 -22.50 1.72
N GLY A 41 -29.04 -23.54 0.89
CA GLY A 41 -29.58 -23.39 -0.46
C GLY A 41 -31.02 -22.89 -0.44
N THR A 42 -31.89 -23.57 0.31
CA THR A 42 -33.30 -23.17 0.45
C THR A 42 -33.46 -21.85 1.20
N LEU A 43 -32.60 -21.60 2.19
CA LEU A 43 -32.60 -20.37 2.96
C LEU A 43 -32.26 -19.16 2.08
N LYS A 44 -31.25 -19.26 1.21
CA LYS A 44 -30.89 -18.21 0.25
C LYS A 44 -32.01 -17.95 -0.76
N THR A 45 -32.64 -18.99 -1.30
CA THR A 45 -33.79 -18.83 -2.21
C THR A 45 -34.96 -18.15 -1.51
N TRP A 46 -35.27 -18.54 -0.27
CA TRP A 46 -36.32 -17.90 0.52
C TRP A 46 -36.00 -16.43 0.81
N LEU A 47 -34.76 -16.13 1.20
CA LEU A 47 -34.25 -14.78 1.42
C LEU A 47 -34.34 -13.92 0.16
N GLY A 48 -33.92 -14.41 -1.00
CA GLY A 48 -34.03 -13.68 -2.27
C GLY A 48 -35.47 -13.27 -2.58
N ASN A 49 -36.44 -14.13 -2.26
CA ASN A 49 -37.85 -13.87 -2.51
C ASN A 49 -38.54 -12.99 -1.44
N HIS A 50 -38.06 -13.02 -0.18
CA HIS A 50 -38.74 -12.37 0.96
C HIS A 50 -38.04 -11.13 1.51
N SER A 51 -36.74 -10.96 1.26
CA SER A 51 -35.96 -9.84 1.80
C SER A 51 -35.66 -8.76 0.78
N GLY A 52 -36.15 -8.87 -0.47
CA GLY A 52 -36.14 -7.78 -1.45
C GLY A 52 -34.79 -7.08 -1.63
N GLY A 53 -33.67 -7.83 -1.51
CA GLY A 53 -32.32 -7.26 -1.62
C GLY A 53 -31.82 -6.48 -0.39
N GLU A 54 -32.58 -6.36 0.70
CA GLU A 54 -32.19 -5.56 1.88
C GLU A 54 -30.99 -6.17 2.63
N LEU A 55 -30.95 -7.50 2.78
CA LEU A 55 -29.80 -8.19 3.39
C LEU A 55 -28.55 -8.14 2.52
N ASP A 56 -28.73 -8.31 1.21
CA ASP A 56 -27.64 -8.20 0.23
C ASP A 56 -27.09 -6.76 0.22
N TYR A 57 -27.98 -5.77 0.23
CA TYR A 57 -27.66 -4.35 0.31
C TYR A 57 -26.89 -4.01 1.60
N THR A 58 -27.30 -4.53 2.76
CA THR A 58 -26.57 -4.30 4.02
C THR A 58 -25.18 -4.93 4.01
N GLN A 59 -25.02 -6.13 3.42
CA GLN A 59 -23.72 -6.79 3.30
C GLN A 59 -22.79 -6.05 2.33
N GLU A 60 -23.28 -5.66 1.15
CA GLU A 60 -22.51 -4.90 0.18
C GLU A 60 -22.16 -3.50 0.70
N ARG A 61 -23.07 -2.84 1.43
CA ARG A 61 -22.79 -1.54 2.08
C ARG A 61 -21.74 -1.67 3.18
N ALA A 62 -21.79 -2.74 3.99
CA ALA A 62 -20.77 -3.01 5.00
C ALA A 62 -19.39 -3.28 4.35
N LYS A 63 -19.36 -4.03 3.25
CA LYS A 63 -18.14 -4.29 2.47
C LYS A 63 -17.57 -3.00 1.88
N LEU A 64 -18.41 -2.16 1.28
CA LEU A 64 -18.01 -0.86 0.74
C LEU A 64 -17.48 0.07 1.84
N THR A 65 -18.14 0.11 3.00
CA THR A 65 -17.70 0.92 4.16
C THR A 65 -16.32 0.44 4.65
N ARG A 66 -16.10 -0.88 4.70
CA ARG A 66 -14.79 -1.45 5.07
C ARG A 66 -13.70 -1.04 4.09
N LEU A 67 -13.97 -1.15 2.78
CA LEU A 67 -13.01 -0.74 1.74
C LEU A 67 -12.72 0.77 1.77
N GLN A 68 -13.72 1.59 2.10
CA GLN A 68 -13.53 3.02 2.29
C GLN A 68 -12.66 3.33 3.51
N ALA A 69 -12.89 2.66 4.64
CA ALA A 69 -12.06 2.80 5.84
C ALA A 69 -10.61 2.37 5.59
N GLU A 70 -10.42 1.27 4.86
CA GLU A 70 -9.10 0.78 4.45
C GLU A 70 -8.39 1.78 3.53
N LYS A 71 -9.11 2.35 2.55
CA LYS A 71 -8.58 3.40 1.68
C LYS A 71 -8.12 4.63 2.48
N VAL A 72 -8.95 5.13 3.39
CA VAL A 72 -8.59 6.28 4.25
C VAL A 72 -7.37 5.96 5.10
N THR A 73 -7.26 4.72 5.58
CA THR A 73 -6.10 4.29 6.37
C THR A 73 -4.83 4.30 5.52
N LEU A 74 -4.87 3.78 4.30
CA LEU A 74 -3.73 3.82 3.37
C LEU A 74 -3.34 5.25 3.00
N ASP A 75 -4.33 6.11 2.73
CA ASP A 75 -4.11 7.53 2.42
C ASP A 75 -3.42 8.25 3.60
N LEU A 76 -3.84 7.97 4.84
CA LEU A 76 -3.21 8.52 6.05
C LEU A 76 -1.79 7.99 6.24
N GLU A 77 -1.54 6.70 6.05
CA GLU A 77 -0.19 6.12 6.20
C GLU A 77 0.75 6.62 5.10
N GLN A 78 0.24 6.91 3.90
CA GLN A 78 0.98 7.60 2.84
C GLN A 78 1.30 9.05 3.21
N GLN A 79 0.33 9.80 3.76
CA GLN A 79 0.57 11.17 4.24
C GLN A 79 1.57 11.23 5.40
N ARG A 80 1.57 10.21 6.26
CA ARG A 80 2.56 10.03 7.34
C ARG A 80 3.92 9.57 6.85
N GLY A 81 4.07 9.28 5.56
CA GLY A 81 5.36 8.92 4.98
C GLY A 81 5.78 7.47 5.18
N LYS A 82 4.89 6.60 5.67
CA LYS A 82 5.18 5.17 5.85
C LYS A 82 5.00 4.36 4.57
N LEU A 83 4.32 4.93 3.58
CA LEU A 83 4.08 4.31 2.28
C LEU A 83 4.56 5.25 1.18
N LEU A 84 5.40 4.73 0.29
CA LEU A 84 5.84 5.43 -0.92
C LEU A 84 5.23 4.74 -2.16
N PRO A 85 4.77 5.51 -3.16
CA PRO A 85 4.38 4.93 -4.45
C PRO A 85 5.56 4.21 -5.09
N LEU A 86 5.36 2.96 -5.51
CA LEU A 86 6.41 2.14 -6.14
C LEU A 86 6.98 2.80 -7.40
N GLU A 87 6.10 3.39 -8.23
CA GLU A 87 6.50 4.10 -9.45
C GLU A 87 7.49 5.24 -9.15
N MET A 88 7.27 5.96 -8.04
CA MET A 88 8.17 7.04 -7.61
C MET A 88 9.55 6.48 -7.24
N VAL A 89 9.61 5.39 -6.48
CA VAL A 89 10.88 4.75 -6.09
C VAL A 89 11.65 4.26 -7.32
N ILE A 90 10.95 3.65 -8.29
CA ILE A 90 11.56 3.16 -9.53
C ILE A 90 12.16 4.32 -10.33
N LEU A 91 11.38 5.39 -10.55
CA LEU A 91 11.83 6.55 -11.32
C LEU A 91 13.02 7.27 -10.64
N ALA A 92 12.93 7.47 -9.32
CA ALA A 92 14.00 8.04 -8.51
C ALA A 92 15.31 7.24 -8.67
N TRP A 93 15.23 5.93 -8.48
CA TRP A 93 16.38 5.04 -8.56
C TRP A 93 16.96 4.97 -9.97
N GLN A 94 16.11 4.86 -10.99
CA GLN A 94 16.55 4.86 -12.39
C GLN A 94 17.24 6.17 -12.76
N GLY A 95 16.70 7.31 -12.32
CA GLY A 95 17.31 8.62 -12.51
C GLY A 95 18.70 8.71 -11.85
N GLN A 96 18.81 8.27 -10.60
CA GLN A 96 20.08 8.24 -9.88
C GLN A 96 21.13 7.36 -10.56
N VAL A 97 20.76 6.14 -10.96
CA VAL A 97 21.68 5.23 -11.68
C VAL A 97 22.08 5.81 -13.04
N ALA A 98 21.16 6.45 -13.76
CA ALA A 98 21.46 7.09 -15.03
C ALA A 98 22.44 8.27 -14.87
N ASN A 99 22.23 9.11 -13.85
CA ASN A 99 23.13 10.23 -13.53
C ASN A 99 24.53 9.72 -13.15
N ALA A 100 24.59 8.70 -12.28
CA ALA A 100 25.86 8.06 -11.90
C ALA A 100 26.60 7.53 -13.13
N ARG A 101 25.91 6.83 -14.02
CA ARG A 101 26.50 6.33 -15.27
C ARG A 101 27.03 7.47 -16.14
N ALA A 102 26.27 8.55 -16.32
CA ALA A 102 26.69 9.69 -17.12
C ALA A 102 27.95 10.35 -16.55
N LYS A 103 28.01 10.54 -15.23
CA LYS A 103 29.18 11.12 -14.54
C LYS A 103 30.40 10.23 -14.65
N LEU A 104 30.26 8.93 -14.38
CA LEU A 104 31.37 7.97 -14.49
C LEU A 104 31.95 7.91 -15.90
N LEU A 105 31.12 8.00 -16.94
CA LEU A 105 31.58 8.04 -18.33
C LEU A 105 32.21 9.38 -18.74
N ALA A 106 31.87 10.47 -18.05
CA ALA A 106 32.45 11.79 -18.28
C ALA A 106 33.80 11.99 -17.56
N LEU A 107 34.11 11.19 -16.54
CA LEU A 107 35.37 11.28 -15.78
C LEU A 107 36.63 11.05 -16.65
N PRO A 108 36.76 9.95 -17.43
CA PRO A 108 37.99 9.66 -18.15
C PRO A 108 38.49 10.77 -19.09
N PRO A 109 37.65 11.37 -19.98
CA PRO A 109 38.13 12.46 -20.84
C PRO A 109 38.48 13.73 -20.04
N LYS A 110 37.77 14.02 -18.95
CA LYS A 110 38.07 15.18 -18.07
C LYS A 110 39.42 14.98 -17.38
N VAL A 111 39.64 13.81 -16.78
CA VAL A 111 40.92 13.42 -16.15
C VAL A 111 42.06 13.49 -17.16
N ALA A 112 41.90 12.87 -18.34
CA ALA A 112 42.93 12.85 -19.37
C ALA A 112 43.36 14.27 -19.78
N SER A 113 42.41 15.19 -19.93
CA SER A 113 42.69 16.58 -20.30
C SER A 113 43.48 17.37 -19.25
N GLN A 114 43.25 17.12 -17.95
CA GLN A 114 43.97 17.80 -16.87
C GLN A 114 45.36 17.22 -16.63
N VAL A 115 45.47 15.89 -16.63
CA VAL A 115 46.71 15.17 -16.30
C VAL A 115 47.79 15.36 -17.36
N LEU A 116 47.43 15.64 -18.62
CA LEU A 116 48.38 15.90 -19.71
C LEU A 116 49.39 17.03 -19.43
N SER A 117 49.05 17.94 -18.52
CA SER A 117 49.88 19.11 -18.17
C SER A 117 50.65 18.95 -16.85
N MET A 118 50.53 17.81 -16.17
CA MET A 118 51.07 17.57 -14.83
C MET A 118 52.25 16.61 -14.88
N GLU A 119 53.30 16.89 -14.11
CA GLU A 119 54.54 16.09 -14.11
C GLU A 119 54.75 15.29 -12.81
N SER A 120 54.05 15.65 -11.74
CA SER A 120 54.17 15.01 -10.43
C SER A 120 53.03 14.01 -10.18
N TYR A 121 53.38 12.81 -9.73
CA TYR A 121 52.39 11.81 -9.30
C TYR A 121 51.42 12.35 -8.24
N VAL A 122 51.95 13.13 -7.27
CA VAL A 122 51.14 13.68 -6.16
C VAL A 122 50.11 14.68 -6.68
N GLU A 123 50.50 15.53 -7.64
CA GLU A 123 49.59 16.49 -8.27
C GLU A 123 48.51 15.79 -9.09
N ILE A 124 48.89 14.74 -9.83
CA ILE A 124 47.98 13.92 -10.63
C ILE A 124 46.96 13.20 -9.73
N GLU A 125 47.41 12.57 -8.63
CA GLU A 125 46.51 11.89 -7.71
C GLU A 125 45.51 12.87 -7.07
N GLN A 126 46.00 14.05 -6.65
CA GLN A 126 45.15 15.07 -6.05
C GLN A 126 44.09 15.57 -7.04
N ALA A 127 44.49 15.89 -8.27
CA ALA A 127 43.56 16.33 -9.31
C ALA A 127 42.48 15.27 -9.62
N ILE A 128 42.86 14.00 -9.72
CA ILE A 128 41.90 12.90 -9.93
C ILE A 128 40.93 12.78 -8.76
N ARG A 129 41.43 12.86 -7.51
CA ARG A 129 40.57 12.83 -6.31
C ARG A 129 39.57 13.98 -6.32
N ASP A 130 40.01 15.19 -6.63
CA ASP A 130 39.15 16.38 -6.64
C ASP A 130 38.01 16.24 -7.66
N ILE A 131 38.30 15.74 -8.87
CA ILE A 131 37.28 15.47 -9.90
C ILE A 131 36.30 14.38 -9.44
N ILE A 132 36.79 13.34 -8.77
CA ILE A 132 35.92 12.28 -8.25
C ILE A 132 35.02 12.84 -7.16
N TYR A 133 35.55 13.64 -6.22
CA TYR A 133 34.74 14.27 -5.18
C TYR A 133 33.70 15.22 -5.75
N GLU A 134 34.04 16.04 -6.76
CA GLU A 134 33.08 16.86 -7.49
C GLU A 134 31.95 16.01 -8.08
N ALA A 135 32.29 14.89 -8.73
CA ALA A 135 31.29 13.99 -9.29
C ALA A 135 30.44 13.31 -8.21
N LEU A 136 31.01 12.97 -7.05
CA LEU A 136 30.29 12.38 -5.92
C LEU A 136 29.35 13.39 -5.26
N ASP A 137 29.79 14.64 -5.08
CA ASP A 137 28.97 15.72 -4.53
C ASP A 137 27.76 16.01 -5.43
N GLU A 138 27.94 15.97 -6.75
CA GLU A 138 26.82 16.09 -7.68
C GLU A 138 25.86 14.88 -7.65
N LEU A 139 26.35 13.69 -7.28
CA LEU A 139 25.53 12.48 -7.12
C LEU A 139 24.89 12.36 -5.74
N ALA A 140 25.35 13.14 -4.75
CA ALA A 140 24.84 13.10 -3.37
C ALA A 140 23.41 13.63 -3.23
N GLY A 141 22.76 14.04 -4.33
CA GLY A 141 21.34 14.38 -4.34
C GLY A 141 20.46 13.21 -3.87
N ASP A 142 19.30 13.53 -3.32
CA ASP A 142 18.34 12.57 -2.74
C ASP A 142 17.66 11.66 -3.80
N GLY A 143 17.74 12.04 -5.08
CA GLY A 143 17.10 11.32 -6.18
C GLY A 143 15.59 11.43 -6.19
N VAL A 144 15.02 12.28 -5.34
CA VAL A 144 13.58 12.44 -5.22
C VAL A 144 13.08 13.24 -6.42
N PRO A 145 12.07 12.76 -7.17
CA PRO A 145 11.50 13.55 -8.25
C PRO A 145 10.89 14.83 -7.70
N LYS A 146 11.09 15.97 -8.38
CA LYS A 146 10.65 17.31 -7.94
C LYS A 146 9.18 17.41 -7.51
N GLU A 147 8.32 16.62 -8.12
CA GLU A 147 6.89 16.54 -7.81
C GLU A 147 6.61 16.05 -6.38
N TYR A 148 7.59 15.37 -5.75
CA TYR A 148 7.49 14.77 -4.43
C TYR A 148 8.40 15.42 -3.38
N GLU A 149 9.29 16.35 -3.75
CA GLU A 149 10.22 17.05 -2.82
C GLU A 149 9.49 17.65 -1.61
N LYS A 150 8.41 18.42 -1.84
CA LYS A 150 7.60 19.03 -0.76
C LYS A 150 7.00 18.03 0.21
N ARG A 151 6.70 16.80 -0.25
CA ARG A 151 6.15 15.74 0.62
C ARG A 151 7.26 15.12 1.47
N PHE A 152 8.45 14.98 0.89
CA PHE A 152 9.64 14.50 1.59
C PHE A 152 10.12 15.48 2.67
N GLU A 153 10.09 16.79 2.42
CA GLU A 153 10.43 17.81 3.44
C GLU A 153 9.53 17.70 4.68
N VAL A 154 8.22 17.55 4.49
CA VAL A 154 7.26 17.35 5.59
C VAL A 154 7.55 16.04 6.35
N MET A 155 7.94 14.99 5.63
CA MET A 155 8.27 13.69 6.20
C MET A 155 9.57 13.74 7.02
N ALA A 156 10.61 14.38 6.50
CA ALA A 156 11.89 14.59 7.17
C ALA A 156 11.70 15.42 8.46
N ALA A 157 10.96 16.53 8.38
CA ALA A 157 10.65 17.36 9.56
C ALA A 157 9.86 16.59 10.63
N THR A 158 8.93 15.71 10.22
CA THR A 158 8.19 14.87 11.16
C THR A 158 9.12 13.83 11.81
N PHE A 159 10.04 13.23 11.06
CA PHE A 159 11.00 12.25 11.58
C PHE A 159 11.97 12.87 12.60
N GLU A 160 12.49 14.07 12.32
CA GLU A 160 13.35 14.82 13.25
C GLU A 160 12.62 15.19 14.55
N SER A 161 11.32 15.51 14.47
CA SER A 161 10.49 15.79 15.67
C SER A 161 10.21 14.57 16.55
N ILE A 162 10.37 13.35 16.02
CA ILE A 162 10.18 12.09 16.75
C ILE A 162 11.48 11.62 17.40
N GLN A 163 12.64 12.08 16.91
CA GLN A 163 13.97 11.70 17.42
C GLN A 163 14.55 12.67 18.47
N ASN A 164 14.00 13.88 18.59
CA ASN A 164 14.28 14.84 19.67
C ASN A 164 13.24 14.74 20.80
#